data_AF-A0A7V3LXH0-F1
#
_entry.id   AF-A0A7V3LXH0-F1
#
_cell.length_a   1.000
_cell.length_b   1.000
_cell.length_c   1.000
_cell.angle_alpha   90.00
_cell.angle_beta   90.00
_cell.angle_gamma   90.00
#
_symmetry.space_group_name_H-M   'P 1'
#
loop_
_entity.id
_entity.type
_entity.pdbx_description
1 polymer ?
#
loop_
_entity_poly.entity_id
_entity_poly.type
_entity_poly.pdbx_seq_one_letter_code
_entity_poly.pdbx_strand_id
1 'polypeptide(L)'
;MGVTWVKMLHPGGLELAELLLEAGIMPVVRIYRHRPNSKDLRKAVLGPEEIDWIKEYLGVGVRYFEFNNEPELASEWEGGSAPPDAIDYVARAAIVDMETILGLGGYPAVPATAVGTKWDLIGKIIEHGGDYLFDEPVWLAVHNYNLNHPLDYPYDRVNRRGAALTPKEYRALGTDAWTGPRWGSRTLAFINEQRKTGKNPRADIHDDPSGFLVFQRLADLSMKHLGRHLPIISTESGPIVGEDDDPRYPTTTPDLHAQAVADMAKVMMGTSHRYDPAPDYYFATAFWLMGAAVLRAKGWEGHAWFSPRWPNGHLPAVDALEKLSKRARRFEFEDEPMPIPGDRARSVVSGVIYDYPNMRVILRSAGYAADAYTDEQGRFRLANLPKGKYRLSVPGTEIVRLGIELDGRNHVKLTIGEPPIHVQPPPEQPEEGWRVRVEDAGDAPGFSAVRVSVQGKPNLPVRIATDGWEGMVRRTGSKPEYGPYALEFAPLGPGDYVVQPEGLDVEARVALEGGQIVRVVFHPAGEKPEAPPEPAPAQSRVEGVIARGAGMRVILAGPEGQVRETFADGEGRFAFEELPAGDYQLRLPDIDLARALTLDGKR
;
A
#
# COMPACT_ATOMS: atom_id res chain seq x y z
N MET A 1 -16.55 -28.55 15.65
CA MET A 1 -15.14 -28.54 15.20
C MET A 1 -14.26 -27.41 15.77
N GLY A 2 -14.78 -26.25 16.22
CA GLY A 2 -13.94 -25.17 16.79
C GLY A 2 -13.15 -24.38 15.73
N VAL A 3 -13.71 -24.26 14.53
CA VAL A 3 -13.13 -23.54 13.39
C VAL A 3 -13.23 -22.04 13.63
N THR A 4 -12.17 -21.31 13.32
CA THR A 4 -12.10 -19.84 13.45
C THR A 4 -11.79 -19.14 12.12
N TRP A 5 -11.38 -19.88 11.10
CA TRP A 5 -11.07 -19.37 9.76
C TRP A 5 -11.62 -20.32 8.69
N VAL A 6 -12.18 -19.76 7.62
CA VAL A 6 -12.65 -20.53 6.45
C VAL A 6 -12.24 -19.83 5.17
N LYS A 7 -11.52 -20.55 4.30
CA LYS A 7 -11.31 -20.13 2.90
C LYS A 7 -12.55 -20.46 2.09
N MET A 8 -12.92 -19.54 1.20
CA MET A 8 -14.01 -19.72 0.26
C MET A 8 -13.65 -19.12 -1.10
N LEU A 9 -14.32 -19.64 -2.13
CA LEU A 9 -14.16 -19.21 -3.52
C LEU A 9 -15.37 -18.36 -3.93
N HIS A 10 -15.13 -17.21 -4.56
CA HIS A 10 -16.14 -16.36 -5.18
C HIS A 10 -16.02 -16.45 -6.71
N PRO A 11 -17.09 -16.51 -7.53
CA PRO A 11 -18.44 -15.96 -7.32
C PRO A 11 -19.45 -16.74 -6.47
N GLY A 12 -20.38 -16.00 -5.86
CA GLY A 12 -21.60 -16.54 -5.21
C GLY A 12 -21.49 -16.87 -3.72
N GLY A 13 -20.49 -16.32 -3.02
CA GLY A 13 -20.21 -16.67 -1.62
C GLY A 13 -20.59 -15.60 -0.58
N LEU A 14 -21.22 -14.48 -0.96
CA LEU A 14 -21.40 -13.34 -0.05
C LEU A 14 -22.25 -13.71 1.17
N GLU A 15 -23.38 -14.40 0.98
CA GLU A 15 -24.24 -14.81 2.10
C GLU A 15 -23.52 -15.80 3.04
N LEU A 16 -22.63 -16.65 2.51
CA LEU A 16 -21.81 -17.52 3.35
C LEU A 16 -20.82 -16.70 4.20
N ALA A 17 -20.20 -15.67 3.63
CA ALA A 17 -19.29 -14.81 4.38
C ALA A 17 -19.99 -14.08 5.53
N GLU A 18 -21.22 -13.59 5.31
CA GLU A 18 -22.05 -12.99 6.37
C GLU A 18 -22.32 -14.00 7.50
N LEU A 19 -22.76 -15.21 7.17
CA LEU A 19 -23.01 -16.28 8.14
C LEU A 19 -21.76 -16.66 8.93
N LEU A 20 -20.60 -16.70 8.28
CA LEU A 20 -19.33 -16.97 8.93
C LEU A 20 -18.97 -15.86 9.92
N LEU A 21 -19.09 -14.59 9.52
CA LEU A 21 -18.81 -13.45 10.37
C LEU A 21 -19.75 -13.36 11.57
N GLU A 22 -21.04 -13.61 11.38
CA GLU A 22 -22.03 -13.71 12.47
C GLU A 22 -21.68 -14.81 13.48
N ALA A 23 -21.07 -15.90 13.01
CA ALA A 23 -20.58 -16.99 13.84
C ALA A 23 -19.19 -16.72 14.48
N GLY A 24 -18.60 -15.55 14.24
CA GLY A 24 -17.24 -15.21 14.70
C GLY A 24 -16.13 -15.97 13.98
N ILE A 25 -16.39 -16.45 12.76
CA ILE A 25 -15.44 -17.16 11.90
C ILE A 25 -14.95 -16.19 10.82
N MET A 26 -13.63 -16.07 10.68
CA MET A 26 -12.98 -15.16 9.73
C MET A 26 -12.97 -15.76 8.32
N PRO A 27 -13.59 -15.10 7.31
CA PRO A 27 -13.51 -15.54 5.93
C PRO A 27 -12.20 -15.11 5.27
N VAL A 28 -11.58 -16.01 4.51
CA VAL A 28 -10.57 -15.70 3.49
C VAL A 28 -11.23 -15.90 2.13
N VAL A 29 -11.39 -14.83 1.36
CA VAL A 29 -12.11 -14.85 0.09
C VAL A 29 -11.11 -14.89 -1.07
N ARG A 30 -11.11 -15.98 -1.82
CA ARG A 30 -10.42 -16.05 -3.10
C ARG A 30 -11.35 -15.57 -4.21
N ILE A 31 -10.97 -14.49 -4.87
CA ILE A 31 -11.64 -14.01 -6.09
C ILE A 31 -11.20 -14.92 -7.24
N TYR A 32 -12.10 -15.78 -7.72
CA TYR A 32 -11.80 -16.69 -8.81
C TYR A 32 -11.83 -15.96 -10.16
N ARG A 33 -10.74 -16.11 -10.91
CA ARG A 33 -10.66 -15.75 -12.31
C ARG A 33 -10.21 -16.98 -13.08
N HIS A 34 -10.85 -17.27 -14.21
CA HIS A 34 -10.40 -18.36 -15.06
C HIS A 34 -9.13 -17.94 -15.81
N ARG A 35 -8.01 -18.62 -15.54
CA ARG A 35 -6.70 -18.34 -16.16
C ARG A 35 -6.26 -16.87 -15.94
N PRO A 36 -6.01 -16.46 -14.69
CA PRO A 36 -5.73 -15.07 -14.36
C PRO A 36 -4.40 -14.57 -14.90
N ASN A 37 -3.49 -15.44 -15.34
CA ASN A 37 -2.14 -15.03 -15.71
C ASN A 37 -2.00 -14.77 -17.23
N SER A 38 -1.42 -13.63 -17.60
CA SER A 38 -1.15 -13.24 -18.99
C SER A 38 0.13 -12.41 -19.11
N LYS A 39 0.71 -12.38 -20.31
CA LYS A 39 1.79 -11.43 -20.65
C LYS A 39 1.28 -10.00 -20.81
N ASP A 40 -0.01 -9.81 -21.10
CA ASP A 40 -0.66 -8.50 -21.08
C ASP A 40 -1.12 -8.19 -19.67
N LEU A 41 -0.43 -7.24 -19.01
CA LEU A 41 -0.70 -6.85 -17.62
C LEU A 41 -2.18 -6.47 -17.41
N ARG A 42 -2.83 -5.84 -18.39
CA ARG A 42 -4.23 -5.40 -18.26
C ARG A 42 -5.22 -6.57 -18.15
N LYS A 43 -4.83 -7.75 -18.62
CA LYS A 43 -5.62 -8.99 -18.47
C LYS A 43 -5.26 -9.76 -17.20
N ALA A 44 -4.12 -9.47 -16.60
CA ALA A 44 -3.57 -10.19 -15.46
C ALA A 44 -3.99 -9.61 -14.11
N VAL A 45 -4.55 -8.40 -14.09
CA VAL A 45 -4.97 -7.67 -12.89
C VAL A 45 -6.48 -7.71 -12.70
N LEU A 46 -6.95 -7.40 -11.49
CA LEU A 46 -8.37 -7.33 -11.13
C LEU A 46 -9.08 -6.32 -12.02
N GLY A 47 -10.20 -6.74 -12.61
CA GLY A 47 -11.06 -5.88 -13.40
C GLY A 47 -12.11 -5.16 -12.55
N PRO A 48 -12.95 -4.32 -13.17
CA PRO A 48 -14.00 -3.58 -12.46
C PRO A 48 -14.98 -4.48 -11.69
N GLU A 49 -15.36 -5.63 -12.28
CA GLU A 49 -16.28 -6.58 -11.66
C GLU A 49 -15.67 -7.21 -10.40
N GLU A 50 -14.41 -7.67 -10.47
CA GLU A 50 -13.73 -8.22 -9.30
C GLU A 50 -13.53 -7.19 -8.19
N ILE A 51 -13.24 -5.94 -8.56
CA ILE A 51 -13.11 -4.82 -7.62
C ILE A 51 -14.44 -4.55 -6.90
N ASP A 52 -15.57 -4.62 -7.61
CA ASP A 52 -16.88 -4.42 -7.00
C ASP A 52 -17.23 -5.54 -6.03
N TRP A 53 -16.91 -6.80 -6.35
CA TRP A 53 -17.05 -7.92 -5.40
C TRP A 53 -16.22 -7.70 -4.13
N ILE A 54 -14.97 -7.23 -4.25
CA ILE A 54 -14.12 -6.92 -3.10
C ILE A 54 -14.79 -5.86 -2.22
N LYS A 55 -15.36 -4.80 -2.79
CA LYS A 55 -16.09 -3.77 -2.03
C LYS A 55 -17.30 -4.33 -1.29
N GLU A 56 -18.07 -5.22 -1.91
CA GLU A 56 -19.21 -5.88 -1.26
C GLU A 56 -18.75 -6.68 -0.03
N TYR A 57 -17.71 -7.50 -0.17
CA TYR A 57 -17.13 -8.26 0.93
C TYR A 57 -16.57 -7.37 2.04
N LEU A 58 -15.89 -6.28 1.68
CA LEU A 58 -15.40 -5.30 2.66
C LEU A 58 -16.55 -4.65 3.43
N GLY A 59 -17.68 -4.39 2.76
CA GLY A 59 -18.89 -3.81 3.34
C GLY A 59 -19.53 -4.67 4.43
N VAL A 60 -19.45 -6.01 4.31
CA VAL A 60 -19.95 -6.93 5.34
C VAL A 60 -18.91 -7.26 6.42
N GLY A 61 -17.66 -6.83 6.26
CA GLY A 61 -16.60 -6.95 7.26
C GLY A 61 -15.48 -7.94 6.94
N VAL A 62 -15.49 -8.58 5.76
CA VAL A 62 -14.36 -9.40 5.30
C VAL A 62 -13.13 -8.52 5.10
N ARG A 63 -11.94 -9.06 5.38
CA ARG A 63 -10.67 -8.35 5.17
C ARG A 63 -9.62 -9.14 4.39
N TYR A 64 -9.67 -10.47 4.36
CA TYR A 64 -8.58 -11.28 3.77
C TYR A 64 -8.93 -11.76 2.37
N PHE A 65 -8.08 -11.43 1.40
CA PHE A 65 -8.33 -11.70 -0.01
C PHE A 65 -7.16 -12.42 -0.71
N GLU A 66 -7.49 -13.42 -1.53
CA GLU A 66 -6.59 -13.99 -2.54
C GLU A 66 -7.11 -13.59 -3.93
N PHE A 67 -6.21 -13.15 -4.82
CA PHE A 67 -6.55 -12.73 -6.19
C PHE A 67 -5.92 -13.62 -7.27
N ASN A 68 -5.03 -14.55 -6.88
CA ASN A 68 -4.33 -15.47 -7.78
C ASN A 68 -3.99 -16.77 -7.05
N ASN A 69 -3.70 -17.84 -7.80
CA ASN A 69 -3.51 -19.20 -7.29
C ASN A 69 -2.54 -19.97 -8.18
N GLU A 70 -1.57 -20.61 -7.56
CA GLU A 70 -0.61 -21.52 -8.22
C GLU A 70 -0.15 -21.00 -9.59
N PRO A 71 0.35 -19.75 -9.65
CA PRO A 71 0.56 -19.02 -10.88
C PRO A 71 1.67 -19.61 -11.76
N GLU A 72 2.39 -20.64 -11.32
CA GLU A 72 3.31 -21.41 -12.16
C GLU A 72 2.62 -22.45 -13.04
N LEU A 73 1.40 -22.86 -12.71
CA LEU A 73 0.73 -23.95 -13.40
C LEU A 73 0.24 -23.48 -14.76
N ALA A 74 0.55 -24.25 -15.80
CA ALA A 74 0.11 -23.97 -17.17
C ALA A 74 -1.42 -23.79 -17.29
N SER A 75 -2.20 -24.47 -16.44
CA SER A 75 -3.65 -24.35 -16.37
C SER A 75 -4.17 -22.98 -15.95
N GLU A 76 -3.33 -22.17 -15.27
CA GLU A 76 -3.65 -20.84 -14.75
C GLU A 76 -3.27 -19.70 -15.73
N TRP A 77 -2.75 -20.05 -16.93
CA TRP A 77 -2.32 -19.07 -17.93
C TRP A 77 -3.25 -18.98 -19.12
N GLU A 78 -3.43 -17.77 -19.64
CA GLU A 78 -3.99 -17.53 -20.97
C GLU A 78 -3.26 -18.40 -22.00
N GLY A 79 -4.02 -19.15 -22.81
CA GLY A 79 -3.44 -20.08 -23.78
C GLY A 79 -2.94 -21.42 -23.20
N GLY A 80 -3.02 -21.63 -21.88
CA GLY A 80 -2.69 -22.90 -21.25
C GLY A 80 -1.19 -23.21 -21.16
N SER A 81 -0.33 -22.18 -21.15
CA SER A 81 1.12 -22.34 -21.02
C SER A 81 1.73 -21.18 -20.23
N ALA A 82 2.43 -21.50 -19.15
CA ALA A 82 3.26 -20.53 -18.43
C ALA A 82 4.53 -20.25 -19.24
N PRO A 83 4.91 -18.98 -19.48
CA PRO A 83 6.18 -18.65 -20.11
C PRO A 83 7.37 -18.91 -19.16
N PRO A 84 8.61 -19.04 -19.67
CA PRO A 84 9.78 -19.29 -18.81
C PRO A 84 10.01 -18.22 -17.73
N ASP A 85 9.68 -16.97 -18.03
CA ASP A 85 9.75 -15.78 -17.18
C ASP A 85 8.40 -15.45 -16.50
N ALA A 86 7.52 -16.45 -16.38
CA ALA A 86 6.19 -16.34 -15.78
C ALA A 86 6.18 -15.58 -14.44
N ILE A 87 7.15 -15.87 -13.57
CA ILE A 87 7.24 -15.26 -12.24
C ILE A 87 7.36 -13.72 -12.30
N ASP A 88 8.01 -13.16 -13.33
CA ASP A 88 8.17 -11.71 -13.47
C ASP A 88 6.85 -11.03 -13.88
N TYR A 89 6.05 -11.67 -14.75
CA TYR A 89 4.71 -11.18 -15.08
C TYR A 89 3.77 -11.25 -13.87
N VAL A 90 3.84 -12.36 -13.13
CA VAL A 90 3.02 -12.58 -11.93
C VAL A 90 3.37 -11.57 -10.84
N ALA A 91 4.66 -11.29 -10.61
CA ALA A 91 5.08 -10.29 -9.63
C ALA A 91 4.56 -8.89 -9.97
N ARG A 92 4.67 -8.45 -11.24
CA ARG A 92 4.12 -7.15 -11.67
C ARG A 92 2.60 -7.06 -11.52
N ALA A 93 1.87 -8.12 -11.88
CA ALA A 93 0.42 -8.15 -11.69
C ALA A 93 0.04 -8.16 -10.21
N ALA A 94 0.77 -8.91 -9.38
CA ALA A 94 0.55 -8.97 -7.94
C ALA A 94 0.74 -7.62 -7.26
N ILE A 95 1.73 -6.81 -7.69
CA ILE A 95 1.90 -5.43 -7.19
C ILE A 95 0.60 -4.64 -7.38
N VAL A 96 0.07 -4.59 -8.60
CA VAL A 96 -1.14 -3.83 -8.92
C VAL A 96 -2.37 -4.34 -8.17
N ASP A 97 -2.55 -5.66 -8.10
CA ASP A 97 -3.69 -6.27 -7.39
C ASP A 97 -3.60 -6.03 -5.88
N MET A 98 -2.41 -6.12 -5.28
CA MET A 98 -2.19 -5.81 -3.87
C MET A 98 -2.45 -4.33 -3.58
N GLU A 99 -1.93 -3.41 -4.39
CA GLU A 99 -2.23 -1.97 -4.26
C GLU A 99 -3.73 -1.69 -4.31
N THR A 100 -4.42 -2.35 -5.25
CA THR A 100 -5.86 -2.20 -5.44
C THR A 100 -6.62 -2.63 -4.19
N ILE A 101 -6.33 -3.83 -3.67
CA ILE A 101 -7.00 -4.36 -2.47
C ILE A 101 -6.68 -3.50 -1.24
N LEU A 102 -5.42 -3.10 -1.06
CA LEU A 102 -4.99 -2.24 0.04
C LEU A 102 -5.67 -0.86 -0.02
N GLY A 103 -5.78 -0.26 -1.21
CA GLY A 103 -6.45 1.01 -1.44
C GLY A 103 -7.93 0.99 -1.11
N LEU A 104 -8.57 -0.18 -1.18
CA LEU A 104 -9.96 -0.40 -0.76
C LEU A 104 -10.09 -0.72 0.75
N GLY A 105 -8.98 -0.96 1.45
CA GLY A 105 -8.96 -1.32 2.87
C GLY A 105 -8.99 -2.83 3.16
N GLY A 106 -8.75 -3.66 2.15
CA GLY A 106 -8.56 -5.11 2.29
C GLY A 106 -7.10 -5.51 2.52
N TYR A 107 -6.88 -6.77 2.86
CA TYR A 107 -5.59 -7.39 3.18
C TYR A 107 -5.27 -8.47 2.15
N PRO A 108 -4.45 -8.16 1.13
CA PRO A 108 -4.17 -9.10 0.07
C PRO A 108 -3.09 -10.12 0.46
N ALA A 109 -3.20 -11.31 -0.11
CA ALA A 109 -2.17 -12.34 -0.02
C ALA A 109 -1.12 -12.16 -1.13
N VAL A 110 0.16 -12.39 -0.82
CA VAL A 110 1.09 -12.87 -1.85
C VAL A 110 0.59 -14.23 -2.34
N PRO A 111 0.45 -14.44 -3.66
CA PRO A 111 -0.15 -15.66 -4.19
C PRO A 111 0.54 -16.93 -3.69
N ALA A 112 -0.26 -17.91 -3.29
CA ALA A 112 0.24 -19.25 -3.01
C ALA A 112 0.74 -19.90 -4.30
N THR A 113 1.87 -20.58 -4.19
CA THR A 113 2.48 -21.33 -5.28
C THR A 113 2.17 -22.83 -5.10
N ALA A 114 2.18 -23.59 -6.17
CA ALA A 114 1.91 -25.02 -6.17
C ALA A 114 2.91 -25.82 -5.33
N VAL A 115 2.50 -27.00 -4.86
CA VAL A 115 3.37 -27.84 -4.03
C VAL A 115 4.66 -28.21 -4.77
N GLY A 116 5.80 -28.14 -4.09
CA GLY A 116 7.11 -28.49 -4.64
C GLY A 116 7.79 -27.40 -5.47
N THR A 117 7.12 -26.27 -5.69
CA THR A 117 7.69 -25.14 -6.41
C THR A 117 8.75 -24.38 -5.62
N LYS A 118 9.72 -23.80 -6.34
CA LYS A 118 10.82 -23.03 -5.75
C LYS A 118 10.74 -21.54 -6.10
N TRP A 119 9.60 -21.06 -6.57
CA TRP A 119 9.40 -19.64 -6.82
C TRP A 119 9.64 -18.81 -5.56
N ASP A 120 10.19 -17.61 -5.76
CA ASP A 120 10.45 -16.61 -4.74
C ASP A 120 9.70 -15.33 -5.15
N LEU A 121 8.37 -15.35 -4.95
CA LEU A 121 7.51 -14.24 -5.33
C LEU A 121 7.78 -12.99 -4.47
N ILE A 122 8.20 -13.15 -3.21
CA ILE A 122 8.56 -12.02 -2.34
C ILE A 122 9.73 -11.26 -2.94
N GLY A 123 10.82 -11.98 -3.26
CA GLY A 123 11.98 -11.40 -3.92
C GLY A 123 11.63 -10.76 -5.26
N LYS A 124 10.80 -11.42 -6.07
CA LYS A 124 10.39 -10.86 -7.37
C LYS A 124 9.53 -9.61 -7.25
N ILE A 125 8.61 -9.54 -6.29
CA ILE A 125 7.84 -8.31 -6.05
C ILE A 125 8.80 -7.16 -5.68
N ILE A 126 9.80 -7.40 -4.83
CA ILE A 126 10.81 -6.39 -4.47
C ILE A 126 11.65 -5.98 -5.69
N GLU A 127 12.10 -6.93 -6.51
CA GLU A 127 12.86 -6.66 -7.75
C GLU A 127 12.07 -5.78 -8.72
N HIS A 128 10.74 -5.88 -8.74
CA HIS A 128 9.85 -5.05 -9.55
C HIS A 128 9.37 -3.77 -8.82
N GLY A 129 9.98 -3.41 -7.69
CA GLY A 129 9.73 -2.14 -6.98
C GLY A 129 8.55 -2.16 -6.00
N GLY A 130 8.02 -3.34 -5.65
CA GLY A 130 6.87 -3.50 -4.74
C GLY A 130 7.24 -3.68 -3.27
N ASP A 131 8.45 -3.30 -2.84
CA ASP A 131 8.94 -3.54 -1.48
C ASP A 131 8.10 -2.83 -0.40
N TYR A 132 7.58 -1.64 -0.70
CA TYR A 132 6.72 -0.85 0.18
C TYR A 132 5.43 -1.60 0.55
N LEU A 133 4.93 -2.49 -0.31
CA LEU A 133 3.72 -3.27 -0.04
C LEU A 133 3.88 -4.18 1.18
N PHE A 134 5.09 -4.67 1.45
CA PHE A 134 5.29 -5.57 2.57
C PHE A 134 5.23 -4.87 3.91
N ASP A 135 5.31 -3.55 3.96
CA ASP A 135 5.00 -2.78 5.15
C ASP A 135 3.49 -2.66 5.39
N GLU A 136 2.65 -2.89 4.39
CA GLU A 136 1.19 -2.88 4.53
C GLU A 136 0.64 -4.19 5.12
N PRO A 137 -0.66 -4.29 5.46
CA PRO A 137 -1.27 -5.53 5.93
C PRO A 137 -1.38 -6.59 4.82
N VAL A 138 -0.23 -7.03 4.31
CA VAL A 138 -0.04 -8.12 3.36
C VAL A 138 0.34 -9.39 4.13
N TRP A 139 -0.14 -10.53 3.66
CA TRP A 139 0.15 -11.84 4.24
C TRP A 139 0.60 -12.83 3.16
N LEU A 140 1.17 -13.96 3.56
CA LEU A 140 1.62 -15.00 2.65
C LEU A 140 0.62 -16.15 2.62
N ALA A 141 0.05 -16.43 1.44
CA ALA A 141 -0.71 -17.65 1.23
C ALA A 141 0.24 -18.83 0.96
N VAL A 142 -0.10 -20.00 1.49
CA VAL A 142 0.68 -21.22 1.27
C VAL A 142 -0.22 -22.43 1.05
N HIS A 143 0.19 -23.28 0.10
CA HIS A 143 -0.39 -24.59 -0.14
C HIS A 143 0.57 -25.66 0.41
N ASN A 144 0.24 -26.25 1.56
CA ASN A 144 1.08 -27.21 2.27
C ASN A 144 0.37 -28.57 2.38
N TYR A 145 0.09 -29.16 1.22
CA TYR A 145 -0.43 -30.52 1.10
C TYR A 145 0.61 -31.54 1.54
N ASN A 146 0.16 -32.59 2.21
CA ASN A 146 1.04 -33.61 2.76
C ASN A 146 1.62 -34.55 1.70
N LEU A 147 0.93 -34.79 0.58
CA LEU A 147 1.35 -35.77 -0.43
C LEU A 147 1.74 -37.10 0.22
N ASN A 148 0.85 -37.64 1.04
CA ASN A 148 1.05 -38.85 1.87
C ASN A 148 2.30 -38.89 2.79
N HIS A 149 3.00 -37.77 2.99
CA HIS A 149 4.14 -37.64 3.90
C HIS A 149 3.74 -37.34 5.35
N PRO A 150 4.58 -37.70 6.34
CA PRO A 150 4.38 -37.28 7.73
C PRO A 150 4.61 -35.77 7.90
N LEU A 151 4.08 -35.20 8.99
CA LEU A 151 4.09 -33.75 9.25
C LEU A 151 5.52 -33.17 9.42
N ASP A 152 6.51 -34.01 9.74
CA ASP A 152 7.92 -33.63 9.90
C ASP A 152 8.76 -33.85 8.63
N TYR A 153 8.16 -34.19 7.49
CA TYR A 153 8.84 -34.21 6.19
C TYR A 153 9.38 -32.81 5.82
N PRO A 154 10.59 -32.68 5.22
CA PRO A 154 11.51 -33.72 4.75
C PRO A 154 12.51 -34.23 5.80
N TYR A 155 12.31 -33.93 7.09
CA TYR A 155 13.25 -34.24 8.17
C TYR A 155 13.06 -35.62 8.81
N ASP A 156 12.01 -36.33 8.41
CA ASP A 156 11.63 -37.61 8.99
C ASP A 156 12.67 -38.73 8.72
N ARG A 157 12.58 -39.82 9.49
CA ARG A 157 13.53 -40.94 9.41
C ARG A 157 13.53 -41.68 8.08
N VAL A 158 12.41 -41.69 7.36
CA VAL A 158 12.29 -42.36 6.06
C VAL A 158 13.05 -41.54 5.03
N ASN A 159 12.75 -40.25 4.90
CA ASN A 159 13.45 -39.40 3.94
C ASN A 159 14.95 -39.30 4.27
N ARG A 160 15.33 -39.00 5.52
CA ARG A 160 16.74 -38.75 5.87
C ARG A 160 17.61 -40.01 5.88
N ARG A 161 17.07 -41.16 6.30
CA ARG A 161 17.88 -42.37 6.59
C ARG A 161 17.48 -43.59 5.77
N GLY A 162 16.36 -43.55 5.06
CA GLY A 162 15.79 -44.72 4.39
C GLY A 162 15.35 -45.79 5.38
N ALA A 163 14.78 -45.38 6.51
CA ALA A 163 14.42 -46.30 7.60
C ALA A 163 13.48 -47.41 7.12
N ALA A 164 13.95 -48.65 7.19
CA ALA A 164 13.18 -49.82 6.77
C ALA A 164 11.90 -49.97 7.60
N LEU A 165 10.82 -50.31 6.91
CA LEU A 165 9.57 -50.76 7.49
C LEU A 165 9.74 -52.21 7.98
N THR A 166 9.33 -52.47 9.22
CA THR A 166 9.33 -53.83 9.77
C THR A 166 8.10 -54.62 9.32
N PRO A 167 8.15 -55.98 9.31
CA PRO A 167 6.97 -56.80 9.04
C PRO A 167 5.80 -56.52 10.00
N LYS A 168 6.10 -56.13 11.24
CA LYS A 168 5.08 -55.76 12.23
C LYS A 168 4.39 -54.45 11.84
N GLU A 169 5.15 -53.40 11.52
CA GLU A 169 4.59 -52.11 11.07
C GLU A 169 3.80 -52.25 9.77
N TYR A 170 4.32 -53.05 8.81
CA TYR A 170 3.63 -53.33 7.55
C TYR A 170 2.27 -54.00 7.76
N ARG A 171 2.20 -55.05 8.60
CA ARG A 171 0.94 -55.72 8.95
C ARG A 171 0.00 -54.87 9.80
N ALA A 172 0.54 -54.01 10.67
CA ALA A 172 -0.27 -53.13 11.51
C ALA A 172 -1.03 -52.09 10.70
N LEU A 173 -0.42 -51.60 9.62
CA LEU A 173 -1.15 -50.83 8.62
C LEU A 173 -2.06 -51.77 7.82
N GLY A 174 -1.57 -52.92 7.35
CA GLY A 174 -2.39 -53.88 6.61
C GLY A 174 -2.58 -53.49 5.15
N THR A 175 -3.31 -54.30 4.39
CA THR A 175 -3.57 -54.09 2.95
C THR A 175 -5.01 -53.73 2.64
N ASP A 176 -5.89 -53.67 3.63
CA ASP A 176 -7.31 -53.39 3.43
C ASP A 176 -7.69 -52.10 4.17
N ALA A 177 -8.37 -51.17 3.49
CA ALA A 177 -9.05 -50.05 4.12
C ALA A 177 -10.32 -49.67 3.34
N TRP A 178 -11.17 -48.89 4.01
CA TRP A 178 -12.50 -48.49 3.55
C TRP A 178 -12.52 -47.87 2.14
N THR A 179 -11.44 -47.22 1.68
CA THR A 179 -11.32 -46.59 0.36
C THR A 179 -10.20 -47.15 -0.52
N GLY A 180 -9.64 -48.33 -0.20
CA GLY A 180 -8.56 -48.97 -0.95
C GLY A 180 -7.43 -49.51 -0.08
N PRO A 181 -6.35 -50.07 -0.68
CA PRO A 181 -5.28 -50.69 0.10
C PRO A 181 -4.38 -49.63 0.76
N ARG A 182 -4.09 -49.76 2.06
CA ARG A 182 -3.19 -48.85 2.82
C ARG A 182 -1.77 -48.77 2.26
N TRP A 183 -1.31 -49.83 1.60
CA TRP A 183 -0.03 -49.87 0.88
C TRP A 183 -0.23 -49.99 -0.63
N GLY A 184 -1.43 -49.75 -1.17
CA GLY A 184 -1.75 -50.13 -2.54
C GLY A 184 -1.42 -51.62 -2.80
N SER A 185 -0.88 -51.90 -3.98
CA SER A 185 -0.35 -53.22 -4.36
C SER A 185 1.11 -53.45 -3.94
N ARG A 186 1.68 -52.59 -3.07
CA ARG A 186 3.12 -52.58 -2.75
C ARG A 186 3.48 -53.63 -1.71
N THR A 187 4.50 -54.44 -2.01
CA THR A 187 5.06 -55.41 -1.07
C THR A 187 6.01 -54.74 -0.08
N LEU A 188 6.21 -55.36 1.08
CA LEU A 188 7.20 -54.91 2.07
C LEU A 188 8.61 -54.76 1.48
N ALA A 189 9.01 -55.71 0.63
CA ALA A 189 10.31 -55.71 -0.02
C ALA A 189 10.46 -54.49 -0.94
N PHE A 190 9.46 -54.24 -1.78
CA PHE A 190 9.42 -53.07 -2.66
C PHE A 190 9.51 -51.76 -1.88
N ILE A 191 8.69 -51.59 -0.82
CA ILE A 191 8.70 -50.37 0.00
C ILE A 191 10.09 -50.14 0.60
N ASN A 192 10.70 -51.18 1.17
CA ASN A 192 12.03 -51.06 1.77
C ASN A 192 13.14 -50.79 0.75
N GLU A 193 13.00 -51.28 -0.48
CA GLU A 193 13.88 -50.91 -1.58
C GLU A 193 13.73 -49.41 -1.91
N GLN A 194 12.51 -48.91 -2.11
CA GLN A 194 12.26 -47.49 -2.37
C GLN A 194 12.77 -46.58 -1.24
N ARG A 195 12.61 -46.99 0.02
CA ARG A 195 13.16 -46.24 1.17
C ARG A 195 14.69 -46.24 1.15
N LYS A 196 15.32 -47.37 0.81
CA LYS A 196 16.78 -47.49 0.77
C LYS A 196 17.39 -46.64 -0.34
N THR A 197 16.77 -46.62 -1.53
CA THR A 197 17.29 -45.93 -2.71
C THR A 197 16.88 -44.47 -2.76
N GLY A 198 15.67 -44.13 -2.32
CA GLY A 198 15.10 -42.79 -2.38
C GLY A 198 15.38 -41.91 -1.17
N LYS A 199 16.22 -42.33 -0.22
CA LYS A 199 16.58 -41.47 0.92
C LYS A 199 17.37 -40.24 0.46
N ASN A 200 17.09 -39.10 1.05
CA ASN A 200 17.83 -37.86 0.87
C ASN A 200 18.31 -37.30 2.23
N PRO A 201 19.53 -37.66 2.67
CA PRO A 201 20.04 -37.25 3.98
C PRO A 201 20.26 -35.74 4.14
N ARG A 202 20.29 -34.96 3.05
CA ARG A 202 20.56 -33.52 3.06
C ARG A 202 19.31 -32.66 2.82
N ALA A 203 18.24 -33.22 2.25
CA ALA A 203 17.01 -32.51 1.92
C ALA A 203 16.48 -31.66 3.07
N ASP A 204 16.39 -30.36 2.86
CA ASP A 204 15.64 -29.43 3.68
C ASP A 204 14.41 -28.90 2.91
N ILE A 205 13.68 -28.00 3.54
CA ILE A 205 12.46 -27.42 2.96
C ILE A 205 12.73 -26.53 1.73
N HIS A 206 13.97 -26.11 1.49
CA HIS A 206 14.35 -25.34 0.29
C HIS A 206 14.65 -26.27 -0.89
N ASP A 207 15.22 -27.44 -0.60
CA ASP A 207 15.44 -28.50 -1.58
C ASP A 207 14.14 -29.20 -2.00
N ASP A 208 13.24 -29.43 -1.05
CA ASP A 208 11.95 -30.10 -1.24
C ASP A 208 10.83 -29.34 -0.52
N PRO A 209 10.27 -28.29 -1.16
CA PRO A 209 9.20 -27.48 -0.59
C PRO A 209 7.84 -28.16 -0.78
N SER A 210 7.70 -29.35 -0.19
CA SER A 210 6.45 -30.11 -0.10
C SER A 210 6.15 -30.50 1.34
N GLY A 211 4.93 -30.99 1.58
CA GLY A 211 4.49 -31.41 2.91
C GLY A 211 4.01 -30.26 3.79
N PHE A 212 3.75 -30.58 5.06
CA PHE A 212 3.15 -29.64 6.01
C PHE A 212 4.05 -28.43 6.33
N LEU A 213 5.37 -28.61 6.35
CA LEU A 213 6.34 -27.60 6.82
C LEU A 213 6.71 -26.53 5.78
N VAL A 214 6.10 -26.52 4.60
CA VAL A 214 6.42 -25.56 3.52
C VAL A 214 6.34 -24.10 3.96
N PHE A 215 5.49 -23.78 4.95
CA PHE A 215 5.43 -22.44 5.53
C PHE A 215 6.78 -21.94 6.06
N GLN A 216 7.68 -22.84 6.49
CA GLN A 216 9.04 -22.48 6.96
C GLN A 216 9.87 -21.88 5.83
N ARG A 217 9.75 -22.39 4.61
CA ARG A 217 10.45 -21.83 3.44
C ARG A 217 9.99 -20.39 3.17
N LEU A 218 8.68 -20.15 3.22
CA LEU A 218 8.13 -18.79 3.04
C LEU A 218 8.59 -17.85 4.17
N ALA A 219 8.64 -18.35 5.40
CA ALA A 219 9.18 -17.62 6.53
C ALA A 219 10.66 -17.25 6.31
N ASP A 220 11.49 -18.17 5.83
CA ASP A 220 12.89 -17.94 5.50
C ASP A 220 13.06 -16.92 4.36
N LEU A 221 12.22 -16.98 3.31
CA LEU A 221 12.22 -15.99 2.23
C LEU A 221 11.84 -14.60 2.75
N SER A 222 10.82 -14.51 3.61
CA SER A 222 10.45 -13.23 4.23
C SER A 222 11.58 -12.67 5.10
N MET A 223 12.26 -13.51 5.90
CA MET A 223 13.43 -13.09 6.67
C MET A 223 14.59 -12.65 5.78
N LYS A 224 14.90 -13.41 4.72
CA LYS A 224 15.97 -13.11 3.79
C LYS A 224 15.80 -11.73 3.15
N HIS A 225 14.59 -11.42 2.70
CA HIS A 225 14.33 -10.20 1.92
C HIS A 225 13.94 -8.99 2.78
N LEU A 226 13.25 -9.22 3.90
CA LEU A 226 12.63 -8.17 4.71
C LEU A 226 13.26 -8.03 6.10
N GLY A 227 14.08 -8.99 6.53
CA GLY A 227 14.63 -9.05 7.88
C GLY A 227 13.59 -9.34 8.98
N ARG A 228 12.35 -9.70 8.59
CA ARG A 228 11.25 -10.06 9.49
C ARG A 228 10.32 -11.07 8.85
N HIS A 229 9.57 -11.79 9.68
CA HIS A 229 8.50 -12.67 9.20
C HIS A 229 7.25 -11.87 8.79
N LEU A 230 6.61 -12.29 7.70
CA LEU A 230 5.24 -11.90 7.38
C LEU A 230 4.25 -12.91 7.96
N PRO A 231 3.01 -12.50 8.27
CA PRO A 231 1.97 -13.43 8.67
C PRO A 231 1.67 -14.42 7.54
N ILE A 232 1.55 -15.70 7.88
CA ILE A 232 1.32 -16.81 6.95
C ILE A 232 0.01 -17.49 7.31
N ILE A 233 -0.84 -17.69 6.29
CA ILE A 233 -2.07 -18.44 6.38
C ILE A 233 -1.99 -19.55 5.33
N SER A 234 -2.15 -20.81 5.74
CA SER A 234 -2.39 -21.86 4.74
C SER A 234 -3.80 -21.69 4.21
N THR A 235 -3.90 -21.55 2.90
CA THR A 235 -5.19 -21.42 2.22
C THR A 235 -5.61 -22.78 1.66
N GLU A 236 -4.67 -23.72 1.50
CA GLU A 236 -4.94 -25.13 1.22
C GLU A 236 -3.93 -25.99 1.97
N SER A 237 -4.40 -26.92 2.80
CA SER A 237 -3.52 -27.65 3.71
C SER A 237 -4.00 -29.06 4.01
N GLY A 238 -3.04 -29.90 4.37
CA GLY A 238 -3.29 -31.20 4.97
C GLY A 238 -3.28 -32.35 3.98
N PRO A 239 -3.49 -33.56 4.47
CA PRO A 239 -3.55 -34.76 3.66
C PRO A 239 -4.88 -34.85 2.90
N ILE A 240 -4.88 -35.52 1.76
CA ILE A 240 -6.09 -35.87 1.01
C ILE A 240 -6.28 -37.38 1.04
N VAL A 241 -7.52 -37.82 1.30
CA VAL A 241 -7.84 -39.26 1.27
C VAL A 241 -7.57 -39.84 -0.13
N GLY A 242 -6.73 -40.86 -0.18
CA GLY A 242 -6.33 -41.55 -1.40
C GLY A 242 -4.94 -41.17 -1.91
N GLU A 243 -4.30 -40.12 -1.40
CA GLU A 243 -2.93 -39.76 -1.79
C GLU A 243 -1.98 -40.95 -1.63
N ASP A 244 -1.19 -41.20 -2.67
CA ASP A 244 -0.18 -42.25 -2.72
C ASP A 244 1.05 -41.85 -3.55
N ASP A 245 1.29 -40.54 -3.66
CA ASP A 245 2.30 -39.88 -4.47
C ASP A 245 3.72 -40.42 -4.25
N ASP A 246 4.06 -40.74 -3.00
CA ASP A 246 5.35 -41.29 -2.64
C ASP A 246 5.25 -42.77 -2.22
N PRO A 247 5.88 -43.69 -2.98
CA PRO A 247 5.79 -45.12 -2.71
C PRO A 247 6.45 -45.54 -1.38
N ARG A 248 7.29 -44.69 -0.79
CA ARG A 248 7.97 -44.91 0.50
C ARG A 248 7.00 -44.82 1.69
N TYR A 249 5.87 -44.13 1.54
CA TYR A 249 4.90 -43.85 2.59
C TYR A 249 3.55 -44.51 2.29
N PRO A 250 2.72 -44.82 3.31
CA PRO A 250 1.43 -45.47 3.08
C PRO A 250 0.49 -44.55 2.30
N THR A 251 -0.49 -45.15 1.61
CA THR A 251 -1.61 -44.41 1.04
C THR A 251 -2.41 -43.74 2.17
N THR A 252 -2.79 -42.47 1.98
CA THR A 252 -3.59 -41.73 2.95
C THR A 252 -5.00 -42.31 3.03
N THR A 253 -5.26 -43.13 4.03
CA THR A 253 -6.62 -43.61 4.32
C THR A 253 -7.43 -42.61 5.13
N PRO A 254 -8.75 -42.75 5.20
CA PRO A 254 -9.57 -41.90 6.07
C PRO A 254 -9.12 -41.87 7.55
N ASP A 255 -8.60 -42.98 8.08
CA ASP A 255 -8.03 -43.03 9.44
C ASP A 255 -6.71 -42.23 9.54
N LEU A 256 -5.80 -42.41 8.57
CA LEU A 256 -4.53 -41.69 8.54
C LEU A 256 -4.74 -40.20 8.30
N HIS A 257 -5.69 -39.84 7.44
CA HIS A 257 -6.16 -38.48 7.23
C HIS A 257 -6.67 -37.86 8.54
N ALA A 258 -7.59 -38.53 9.24
CA ALA A 258 -8.12 -38.05 10.51
C ALA A 258 -7.04 -37.88 11.59
N GLN A 259 -6.10 -38.82 11.66
CA GLN A 259 -4.98 -38.74 12.59
C GLN A 259 -4.06 -37.54 12.28
N ALA A 260 -3.67 -37.37 11.02
CA ALA A 260 -2.81 -36.28 10.59
C ALA A 260 -3.48 -34.91 10.78
N VAL A 261 -4.76 -34.76 10.41
CA VAL A 261 -5.55 -33.54 10.66
C VAL A 261 -5.61 -33.23 12.16
N ALA A 262 -5.87 -34.23 13.02
CA ALA A 262 -5.90 -34.03 14.46
C ALA A 262 -4.53 -33.63 15.02
N ASP A 263 -3.43 -34.17 14.48
CA ASP A 263 -2.07 -33.79 14.89
C ASP A 263 -1.70 -32.39 14.41
N MET A 264 -2.08 -31.99 13.18
CA MET A 264 -1.93 -30.62 12.68
C MET A 264 -2.71 -29.63 13.56
N ALA A 265 -3.96 -29.95 13.92
CA ALA A 265 -4.75 -29.11 14.81
C ALA A 265 -4.08 -28.94 16.19
N LYS A 266 -3.47 -30.00 16.75
CA LYS A 266 -2.70 -29.90 18.00
C LYS A 266 -1.44 -29.06 17.85
N VAL A 267 -0.76 -29.09 16.70
CA VAL A 267 0.36 -28.21 16.39
C VAL A 267 -0.09 -26.74 16.42
N MET A 268 -1.21 -26.44 15.75
CA MET A 268 -1.77 -25.08 15.72
C MET A 268 -2.27 -24.59 17.09
N MET A 269 -2.77 -25.49 17.94
CA MET A 269 -3.18 -25.16 19.32
C MET A 269 -2.01 -25.13 20.32
N GLY A 270 -0.81 -25.54 19.91
CA GLY A 270 0.34 -25.70 20.81
C GLY A 270 0.17 -26.81 21.86
N THR A 271 -0.65 -27.82 21.57
CA THR A 271 -0.94 -28.94 22.47
C THR A 271 -0.38 -30.27 21.97
N SER A 272 0.41 -30.26 20.90
CA SER A 272 1.04 -31.47 20.38
C SER A 272 2.14 -31.94 21.34
N HIS A 273 2.22 -33.25 21.55
CA HIS A 273 3.34 -33.89 22.27
C HIS A 273 4.35 -34.56 21.34
N ARG A 274 4.06 -34.56 20.03
CA ARG A 274 4.85 -35.26 19.01
C ARG A 274 5.59 -34.32 18.08
N TYR A 275 5.05 -33.12 17.90
CA TYR A 275 5.54 -32.11 16.97
C TYR A 275 5.62 -30.78 17.71
N ASP A 276 6.57 -29.94 17.29
CA ASP A 276 6.70 -28.59 17.82
C ASP A 276 5.41 -27.80 17.56
N PRO A 277 5.06 -26.83 18.44
CA PRO A 277 3.98 -25.91 18.17
C PRO A 277 4.25 -25.16 16.86
N ALA A 278 3.19 -24.74 16.17
CA ALA A 278 3.36 -23.81 15.07
C ALA A 278 4.09 -22.54 15.59
N PRO A 279 4.92 -21.89 14.77
CA PRO A 279 5.49 -20.58 15.09
C PRO A 279 4.44 -19.47 14.99
N ASP A 280 4.66 -18.33 15.63
CA ASP A 280 3.70 -17.22 15.67
C ASP A 280 3.34 -16.66 14.30
N TYR A 281 4.32 -16.58 13.40
CA TYR A 281 4.09 -16.12 12.03
C TYR A 281 3.18 -17.05 11.23
N TYR A 282 3.00 -18.32 11.64
CA TYR A 282 2.06 -19.25 11.03
C TYR A 282 0.87 -19.45 11.96
N PHE A 283 -0.19 -18.67 11.75
CA PHE A 283 -1.27 -18.54 12.74
C PHE A 283 -2.62 -19.12 12.34
N ALA A 284 -2.81 -19.47 11.06
CA ALA A 284 -4.01 -20.15 10.60
C ALA A 284 -3.71 -21.19 9.53
N THR A 285 -4.50 -22.26 9.52
CA THR A 285 -4.46 -23.29 8.48
C THR A 285 -5.86 -23.68 8.04
N ALA A 286 -6.16 -23.48 6.75
CA ALA A 286 -7.41 -23.93 6.14
C ALA A 286 -7.18 -25.31 5.50
N PHE A 287 -7.81 -26.34 6.08
CA PHE A 287 -7.70 -27.70 5.58
C PHE A 287 -8.51 -27.90 4.29
N TRP A 288 -7.91 -28.59 3.32
CA TRP A 288 -8.60 -29.06 2.12
C TRP A 288 -9.37 -30.36 2.45
N LEU A 289 -10.66 -30.49 2.18
CA LEU A 289 -11.63 -29.51 1.71
C LEU A 289 -12.89 -29.69 2.54
N MET A 290 -13.43 -28.64 3.15
CA MET A 290 -14.60 -28.77 4.02
C MET A 290 -15.83 -29.37 3.29
N GLY A 291 -16.16 -28.85 2.11
CA GLY A 291 -17.29 -29.34 1.31
C GLY A 291 -17.29 -28.75 -0.09
N ALA A 292 -17.78 -29.50 -1.08
CA ALA A 292 -18.03 -29.01 -2.43
C ALA A 292 -19.53 -29.10 -2.78
N ALA A 293 -20.07 -30.29 -3.05
CA ALA A 293 -21.46 -30.45 -3.46
C ALA A 293 -22.47 -29.98 -2.40
N VAL A 294 -22.17 -30.22 -1.11
CA VAL A 294 -23.00 -29.74 0.01
C VAL A 294 -23.04 -28.21 0.11
N LEU A 295 -22.03 -27.53 -0.43
CA LEU A 295 -21.96 -26.06 -0.59
C LEU A 295 -22.27 -25.62 -2.02
N ARG A 296 -22.89 -26.48 -2.84
CA ARG A 296 -23.29 -26.24 -4.23
C ARG A 296 -22.13 -25.90 -5.19
N ALA A 297 -20.90 -26.19 -4.81
CA ALA A 297 -19.72 -26.10 -5.68
C ALA A 297 -19.54 -27.39 -6.50
N LYS A 298 -18.72 -27.32 -7.55
CA LYS A 298 -18.40 -28.45 -8.44
C LYS A 298 -16.92 -28.82 -8.32
N GLY A 299 -16.61 -30.10 -8.54
CA GLY A 299 -15.26 -30.64 -8.53
C GLY A 299 -14.79 -31.09 -7.15
N TRP A 300 -13.79 -31.98 -7.13
CA TRP A 300 -13.08 -32.43 -5.92
C TRP A 300 -13.96 -33.02 -4.80
N GLU A 301 -15.18 -33.47 -5.11
CA GLU A 301 -16.08 -34.08 -4.12
C GLU A 301 -15.47 -35.31 -3.43
N GLY A 302 -14.52 -35.98 -4.08
CA GLY A 302 -13.73 -37.05 -3.48
C GLY A 302 -12.84 -36.62 -2.31
N HIS A 303 -12.51 -35.33 -2.21
CA HIS A 303 -11.64 -34.76 -1.17
C HIS A 303 -12.45 -34.05 -0.07
N ALA A 304 -13.74 -33.77 -0.32
CA ALA A 304 -14.61 -33.06 0.60
C ALA A 304 -14.79 -33.80 1.92
N TRP A 305 -14.74 -33.11 3.06
CA TRP A 305 -14.93 -33.71 4.38
C TRP A 305 -16.39 -33.99 4.65
N PHE A 306 -17.30 -33.08 4.29
CA PHE A 306 -18.74 -33.30 4.29
C PHE A 306 -19.21 -33.66 2.89
N SER A 307 -19.78 -34.86 2.75
CA SER A 307 -20.28 -35.35 1.47
C SER A 307 -21.19 -36.56 1.67
N PRO A 308 -22.30 -36.67 0.92
CA PRO A 308 -23.17 -37.86 0.95
C PRO A 308 -22.45 -39.15 0.49
N ARG A 309 -21.24 -39.04 -0.11
CA ARG A 309 -20.43 -40.20 -0.51
C ARG A 309 -19.87 -40.98 0.68
N TRP A 310 -19.77 -40.35 1.85
CA TRP A 310 -19.19 -40.94 3.04
C TRP A 310 -20.27 -41.58 3.92
N PRO A 311 -19.99 -42.71 4.59
CA PRO A 311 -20.78 -43.22 5.69
C PRO A 311 -21.04 -42.09 6.69
N ASN A 312 -22.30 -41.91 7.06
CA ASN A 312 -22.77 -40.86 7.97
C ASN A 312 -22.62 -39.41 7.43
N GLY A 313 -22.23 -39.23 6.16
CA GLY A 313 -22.18 -37.92 5.51
C GLY A 313 -20.87 -37.13 5.71
N HIS A 314 -19.88 -37.67 6.42
CA HIS A 314 -18.58 -37.01 6.61
C HIS A 314 -17.38 -37.95 6.81
N LEU A 315 -16.17 -37.43 6.62
CA LEU A 315 -14.91 -38.13 6.90
C LEU A 315 -14.62 -38.21 8.42
N PRO A 316 -13.93 -39.27 8.91
CA PRO A 316 -13.60 -39.42 10.34
C PRO A 316 -12.80 -38.27 10.96
N ALA A 317 -12.17 -37.42 10.14
CA ALA A 317 -11.49 -36.21 10.60
C ALA A 317 -12.42 -35.24 11.33
N VAL A 318 -13.68 -35.13 10.90
CA VAL A 318 -14.67 -34.28 11.57
C VAL A 318 -14.89 -34.75 13.01
N ASP A 319 -15.16 -36.04 13.21
CA ASP A 319 -15.34 -36.63 14.54
C ASP A 319 -14.07 -36.49 15.41
N ALA A 320 -12.90 -36.69 14.80
CA ALA A 320 -11.63 -36.55 15.49
C ALA A 320 -11.44 -35.11 15.98
N LEU A 321 -11.68 -34.12 15.12
CA LEU A 321 -11.60 -32.71 15.49
C LEU A 321 -12.63 -32.35 16.56
N GLU A 322 -13.88 -32.81 16.48
CA GLU A 322 -14.89 -32.52 17.50
C GLU A 322 -14.49 -32.99 18.90
N LYS A 323 -13.88 -34.18 18.99
CA LYS A 323 -13.41 -34.77 20.25
C LYS A 323 -12.18 -34.07 20.86
N LEU A 324 -11.41 -33.30 20.08
CA LEU A 324 -10.24 -32.60 20.62
C LEU A 324 -10.64 -31.54 21.64
N SER A 325 -9.90 -31.44 22.75
CA SER A 325 -10.00 -30.29 23.64
C SER A 325 -9.49 -29.05 22.93
N LYS A 326 -10.35 -28.03 22.76
CA LYS A 326 -9.98 -26.78 22.08
C LYS A 326 -9.23 -25.87 23.03
N ARG A 327 -8.11 -25.33 22.56
CA ARG A 327 -7.30 -24.36 23.29
C ARG A 327 -6.77 -23.33 22.30
N ALA A 328 -6.99 -22.05 22.60
CA ALA A 328 -6.30 -20.98 21.88
C ALA A 328 -4.80 -21.09 22.18
N ARG A 329 -3.99 -21.11 21.12
CA ARG A 329 -2.54 -20.96 21.25
C ARG A 329 -2.25 -19.54 21.74
N ARG A 330 -1.36 -19.41 22.71
CA ARG A 330 -0.83 -18.10 23.12
C ARG A 330 0.32 -17.73 22.20
N PHE A 331 0.35 -16.49 21.76
CA PHE A 331 1.43 -15.97 20.94
C PHE A 331 2.47 -15.30 21.82
N GLU A 332 3.75 -15.38 21.46
CA GLU A 332 4.85 -14.78 22.22
C GLU A 332 4.70 -13.25 22.32
N PHE A 333 4.14 -12.60 21.29
CA PHE A 333 3.86 -11.16 21.33
C PHE A 333 2.75 -10.75 22.31
N GLU A 334 1.92 -11.69 22.78
CA GLU A 334 0.93 -11.41 23.84
C GLU A 334 1.57 -11.30 25.24
N ASP A 335 2.78 -11.86 25.39
CA ASP A 335 3.58 -11.78 26.63
C ASP A 335 4.51 -10.54 26.63
N GLU A 336 4.76 -9.93 25.47
CA GLU A 336 5.26 -8.55 25.46
C GLU A 336 4.14 -7.64 25.95
N PRO A 337 4.39 -6.77 26.96
CA PRO A 337 3.39 -5.80 27.35
C PRO A 337 3.11 -4.93 26.13
N MET A 338 1.96 -5.16 25.50
CA MET A 338 1.29 -4.18 24.65
C MET A 338 1.49 -2.84 25.35
N PRO A 339 2.14 -1.83 24.72
CA PRO A 339 2.33 -0.55 25.38
C PRO A 339 0.95 -0.07 25.82
N ILE A 340 0.70 -0.16 27.13
CA ILE A 340 -0.59 0.14 27.71
C ILE A 340 -0.89 1.57 27.28
N PRO A 341 -2.01 1.84 26.56
CA PRO A 341 -2.48 3.19 26.33
C PRO A 341 -2.89 3.77 27.68
N GLY A 342 -1.91 4.25 28.45
CA GLY A 342 -2.09 4.54 29.86
C GLY A 342 -0.95 5.35 30.47
N ASP A 343 0.28 5.21 30.00
CA ASP A 343 1.39 6.09 30.42
C ASP A 343 1.88 6.95 29.25
N ARG A 344 1.14 8.06 29.02
CA ARG A 344 1.48 9.24 28.21
C ARG A 344 2.59 9.03 27.16
N ALA A 345 2.32 8.19 26.16
CA ALA A 345 3.03 8.24 24.89
C ALA A 345 2.79 9.64 24.30
N ARG A 346 3.84 10.47 24.25
CA ARG A 346 3.83 11.83 23.71
C ARG A 346 4.87 12.04 22.62
N SER A 347 5.58 10.98 22.21
CA SER A 347 6.53 11.16 21.13
C SER A 347 5.80 11.60 19.86
N VAL A 348 6.48 12.44 19.12
CA VAL A 348 5.98 13.05 17.90
C VAL A 348 7.02 12.84 16.83
N VAL A 349 6.57 12.38 15.67
CA VAL A 349 7.36 12.46 14.45
C VAL A 349 6.67 13.46 13.55
N SER A 350 7.36 14.53 13.17
CA SER A 350 6.83 15.46 12.17
C SER A 350 7.91 15.80 11.18
N GLY A 351 7.54 16.34 10.04
CA GLY A 351 8.55 16.60 9.03
C GLY A 351 8.02 17.25 7.79
N VAL A 352 8.91 17.41 6.83
CA VAL A 352 8.61 17.75 5.44
C VAL A 352 9.18 16.66 4.56
N ILE A 353 8.37 16.23 3.59
CA ILE A 353 8.78 15.40 2.47
C ILE A 353 8.56 16.25 1.21
N TYR A 354 9.63 16.87 0.72
CA TYR A 354 9.56 17.78 -0.42
C TYR A 354 9.14 17.05 -1.69
N ASP A 355 8.40 17.73 -2.58
CA ASP A 355 7.85 17.22 -3.85
C ASP A 355 6.75 16.14 -3.72
N TYR A 356 6.32 15.81 -2.50
CA TYR A 356 5.30 14.79 -2.25
C TYR A 356 4.11 15.36 -1.45
N PRO A 357 3.28 16.24 -2.04
CA PRO A 357 2.06 16.73 -1.39
C PRO A 357 0.96 15.66 -1.38
N ASN A 358 0.10 15.67 -0.35
CA ASN A 358 -1.04 14.75 -0.22
C ASN A 358 -0.69 13.26 -0.25
N MET A 359 0.54 12.91 0.13
CA MET A 359 1.04 11.54 0.18
C MET A 359 0.86 10.95 1.57
N ARG A 360 0.48 9.67 1.63
CA ARG A 360 0.37 8.94 2.89
C ARG A 360 1.77 8.64 3.44
N VAL A 361 2.02 9.02 4.68
CA VAL A 361 3.24 8.75 5.42
C VAL A 361 2.92 7.77 6.52
N ILE A 362 3.60 6.63 6.54
CA ILE A 362 3.33 5.54 7.49
C ILE A 362 4.55 5.35 8.37
N LEU A 363 4.32 5.27 9.68
CA LEU A 363 5.33 5.01 10.69
C LEU A 363 5.01 3.71 11.43
N ARG A 364 5.92 2.75 11.39
CA ARG A 364 5.72 1.40 11.95
C ARG A 364 6.79 1.02 12.95
N SER A 365 6.37 0.29 13.98
CA SER A 365 7.21 -0.44 14.93
C SER A 365 6.63 -1.83 15.13
N ALA A 366 7.31 -2.70 15.88
CA ALA A 366 6.77 -4.02 16.24
C ALA A 366 5.41 -3.83 16.94
N GLY A 367 4.34 -4.39 16.38
CA GLY A 367 2.98 -4.32 16.93
C GLY A 367 2.30 -2.95 16.90
N TYR A 368 2.87 -1.93 16.25
CA TYR A 368 2.28 -0.58 16.19
C TYR A 368 2.47 0.07 14.82
N ALA A 369 1.41 0.70 14.30
CA ALA A 369 1.47 1.53 13.10
C ALA A 369 0.66 2.82 13.33
N ALA A 370 1.15 3.91 12.76
CA ALA A 370 0.42 5.18 12.66
C ALA A 370 0.67 5.78 11.29
N ASP A 371 -0.30 6.50 10.74
CA ASP A 371 -0.19 7.17 9.47
C ASP A 371 -0.79 8.57 9.47
N ALA A 372 -0.33 9.39 8.53
CA ALA A 372 -0.78 10.75 8.29
C ALA A 372 -0.61 11.07 6.80
N TYR A 373 -1.23 12.12 6.30
CA TYR A 373 -0.98 12.63 4.96
C TYR A 373 -0.09 13.87 5.02
N THR A 374 0.78 14.04 4.03
CA THR A 374 1.47 15.32 3.83
C THR A 374 0.48 16.38 3.36
N ASP A 375 0.68 17.63 3.78
CA ASP A 375 -0.06 18.78 3.24
C ASP A 375 0.48 19.21 1.85
N GLU A 376 -0.06 20.29 1.29
CA GLU A 376 0.38 20.88 0.01
C GLU A 376 1.87 21.26 -0.03
N GLN A 377 2.50 21.45 1.13
CA GLN A 377 3.92 21.77 1.26
C GLN A 377 4.75 20.54 1.68
N GLY A 378 4.18 19.34 1.63
CA GLY A 378 4.86 18.11 2.01
C GLY A 378 4.97 17.89 3.52
N ARG A 379 4.32 18.71 4.36
CA ARG A 379 4.44 18.62 5.83
C ARG A 379 3.55 17.53 6.38
N PHE A 380 4.07 16.73 7.31
CA PHE A 380 3.30 15.71 8.01
C PHE A 380 3.53 15.76 9.52
N ARG A 381 2.59 15.20 10.28
CA ARG A 381 2.69 15.08 11.73
C ARG A 381 2.00 13.82 12.24
N LEU A 382 2.74 13.02 12.99
CA LEU A 382 2.31 11.84 13.74
C LEU A 382 2.58 12.09 15.22
N ALA A 383 1.59 11.89 16.08
CA ALA A 383 1.66 12.22 17.49
C ALA A 383 1.18 11.07 18.38
N ASN A 384 1.45 11.17 19.68
CA ASN A 384 1.13 10.15 20.70
C ASN A 384 1.78 8.79 20.41
N LEU A 385 3.00 8.83 19.89
CA LEU A 385 3.73 7.63 19.49
C LEU A 385 4.39 6.98 20.72
N PRO A 386 4.25 5.66 20.90
CA PRO A 386 4.95 4.93 21.94
C PRO A 386 6.48 5.04 21.84
N LYS A 387 7.16 4.68 22.94
CA LYS A 387 8.60 4.45 22.89
C LYS A 387 8.87 3.24 22.00
N GLY A 388 9.91 3.30 21.18
CA GLY A 388 10.23 2.21 20.27
C GLY A 388 11.15 2.65 19.13
N LYS A 389 11.52 1.69 18.31
CA LYS A 389 12.28 1.93 17.07
C LYS A 389 11.33 1.81 15.89
N TYR A 390 11.34 2.82 15.05
CA TYR A 390 10.37 3.00 13.99
C TYR A 390 11.01 3.04 12.60
N ARG A 391 10.24 2.60 11.61
CA ARG A 391 10.46 2.80 10.17
C ARG A 391 9.38 3.75 9.64
N LEU A 392 9.79 4.73 8.86
CA LEU A 392 8.88 5.56 8.06
C LEU A 392 8.92 5.11 6.61
N SER A 393 7.77 5.02 5.95
CA SER A 393 7.65 4.81 4.50
C SER A 393 6.56 5.71 3.91
N VAL A 394 6.70 6.02 2.62
CA VAL A 394 5.68 6.71 1.81
C VAL A 394 5.31 5.78 0.66
N PRO A 395 4.16 5.08 0.72
CA PRO A 395 3.75 4.14 -0.32
C PRO A 395 3.71 4.77 -1.71
N GLY A 396 4.10 4.00 -2.74
CA GLY A 396 4.21 4.48 -4.12
C GLY A 396 5.46 5.33 -4.40
N THR A 397 6.44 5.37 -3.49
CA THR A 397 7.71 6.09 -3.65
C THR A 397 8.87 5.27 -3.09
N GLU A 398 10.11 5.64 -3.42
CA GLU A 398 11.33 5.02 -2.84
C GLU A 398 11.65 5.52 -1.41
N ILE A 399 10.81 6.40 -0.84
CA ILE A 399 11.10 7.05 0.44
C ILE A 399 10.88 6.08 1.60
N VAL A 400 11.99 5.66 2.19
CA VAL A 400 12.04 4.88 3.43
C VAL A 400 13.07 5.48 4.40
N ARG A 401 12.69 5.66 5.67
CA ARG A 401 13.60 6.05 6.73
C ARG A 401 13.60 5.04 7.87
N LEU A 402 14.75 4.45 8.14
CA LEU A 402 14.94 3.45 9.20
C LEU A 402 15.52 4.08 10.47
N GLY A 403 15.34 3.37 11.59
CA GLY A 403 16.04 3.68 12.83
C GLY A 403 15.56 4.94 13.55
N ILE A 404 14.30 5.32 13.37
CA ILE A 404 13.71 6.44 14.10
C ILE A 404 13.46 5.99 15.55
N GLU A 405 14.26 6.48 16.49
CA GLU A 405 14.16 6.09 17.91
C GLU A 405 13.29 7.08 18.68
N LEU A 406 12.21 6.57 19.27
CA LEU A 406 11.30 7.31 20.14
C LEU A 406 11.44 6.83 21.57
N ASP A 407 11.58 7.76 22.52
CA ASP A 407 11.69 7.47 23.95
C ASP A 407 10.34 7.56 24.70
N GLY A 408 9.26 7.84 23.97
CA GLY A 408 7.91 8.05 24.48
C GLY A 408 7.58 9.51 24.84
N ARG A 409 8.54 10.44 24.75
CA ARG A 409 8.37 11.88 25.04
C ARG A 409 9.02 12.82 24.02
N ASN A 410 9.96 12.33 23.21
CA ASN A 410 10.74 13.11 22.27
C ASN A 410 9.99 13.52 21.00
N HIS A 411 10.42 14.63 20.40
CA HIS A 411 9.96 15.06 19.08
C HIS A 411 11.08 14.86 18.06
N VAL A 412 10.90 13.93 17.13
CA VAL A 412 11.79 13.72 15.99
C VAL A 412 11.29 14.50 14.79
N LYS A 413 12.11 15.41 14.27
CA LYS A 413 11.82 16.14 13.03
C LYS A 413 12.54 15.51 11.86
N LEU A 414 11.81 15.15 10.81
CA LEU A 414 12.36 14.54 9.59
C LEU A 414 12.26 15.50 8.42
N THR A 415 13.35 15.67 7.69
CA THR A 415 13.36 16.37 6.41
C THR A 415 13.83 15.36 5.37
N ILE A 416 12.99 15.10 4.39
CA ILE A 416 13.25 14.15 3.31
C ILE A 416 13.11 14.89 1.98
N GLY A 417 14.09 14.71 1.10
CA GLY A 417 14.27 15.54 -0.08
C GLY A 417 14.98 16.85 0.25
N GLU A 418 15.16 17.68 -0.77
CA GLU A 418 15.67 19.04 -0.63
C GLU A 418 14.52 20.03 -0.70
N PRO A 419 14.56 21.15 0.06
CA PRO A 419 13.62 22.22 -0.17
C PRO A 419 13.64 22.57 -1.65
N PRO A 420 12.47 22.84 -2.27
CA PRO A 420 12.46 23.38 -3.62
C PRO A 420 13.45 24.53 -3.60
N ILE A 421 14.52 24.40 -4.37
CA ILE A 421 15.55 25.42 -4.45
C ILE A 421 14.77 26.65 -4.86
N HIS A 422 14.65 27.62 -3.95
CA HIS A 422 14.45 29.00 -4.37
C HIS A 422 15.72 29.34 -5.12
N VAL A 423 15.72 28.97 -6.40
CA VAL A 423 16.65 29.49 -7.37
C VAL A 423 16.33 30.97 -7.31
N GLN A 424 17.17 31.73 -6.59
CA GLN A 424 17.32 33.14 -6.92
C GLN A 424 17.45 33.13 -8.44
N PRO A 425 16.56 33.82 -9.18
CA PRO A 425 16.61 33.79 -10.63
C PRO A 425 18.08 34.01 -11.02
N PRO A 426 18.66 33.15 -11.87
CA PRO A 426 20.02 33.36 -12.35
C PRO A 426 20.13 34.81 -12.80
N PRO A 427 21.28 35.49 -12.63
CA PRO A 427 21.45 36.82 -13.22
C PRO A 427 21.03 36.72 -14.69
N GLU A 428 19.95 37.42 -15.04
CA GLU A 428 19.23 37.28 -16.30
C GLU A 428 20.23 37.40 -17.46
N GLN A 429 20.48 36.29 -18.14
CA GLN A 429 20.89 36.38 -19.53
C GLN A 429 19.65 36.88 -20.30
N PRO A 430 19.78 37.91 -21.15
CA PRO A 430 18.64 38.49 -21.83
C PRO A 430 17.97 37.42 -22.71
N GLU A 431 16.76 37.02 -22.34
CA GLU A 431 15.89 36.26 -23.24
C GLU A 431 15.47 37.20 -24.37
N GLU A 432 16.07 37.04 -25.54
CA GLU A 432 15.58 37.70 -26.75
C GLU A 432 14.20 37.11 -27.10
N GLY A 433 13.13 37.91 -27.07
CA GLY A 433 11.79 37.44 -27.42
C GLY A 433 10.66 38.40 -27.07
N TRP A 434 9.42 37.95 -27.29
CA TRP A 434 8.20 38.67 -26.91
C TRP A 434 7.39 37.82 -25.93
N ARG A 435 6.83 38.46 -24.89
CA ARG A 435 5.90 37.84 -23.94
C ARG A 435 4.51 38.42 -24.15
N VAL A 436 3.50 37.62 -23.82
CA VAL A 436 2.09 38.03 -23.90
C VAL A 436 1.44 37.94 -22.53
N ARG A 437 0.61 38.93 -22.21
CA ARG A 437 -0.26 38.95 -21.04
C ARG A 437 -1.69 39.16 -21.49
N VAL A 438 -2.61 38.34 -20.96
CA VAL A 438 -4.05 38.44 -21.20
C VAL A 438 -4.72 38.80 -19.87
N GLU A 439 -5.52 39.85 -19.86
CA GLU A 439 -6.18 40.40 -18.67
C GLU A 439 -7.65 40.66 -18.95
N ASP A 440 -8.50 40.43 -17.96
CA ASP A 440 -9.87 40.93 -17.99
C ASP A 440 -9.86 42.47 -17.83
N ALA A 441 -10.55 43.17 -18.72
CA ALA A 441 -10.65 44.63 -18.75
C ALA A 441 -12.09 45.13 -18.52
N GLY A 442 -12.98 44.28 -18.01
CA GLY A 442 -14.34 44.59 -17.59
C GLY A 442 -15.42 44.25 -18.62
N ASP A 443 -16.66 44.64 -18.34
CA ASP A 443 -17.83 44.28 -19.15
C ASP A 443 -18.05 45.21 -20.35
N ALA A 444 -18.66 44.70 -21.42
CA ALA A 444 -19.11 45.44 -22.60
C ALA A 444 -20.60 45.16 -22.92
N PRO A 445 -21.44 46.19 -23.11
CA PRO A 445 -22.85 45.98 -23.43
C PRO A 445 -23.03 45.51 -24.89
N GLY A 446 -23.55 44.29 -25.05
CA GLY A 446 -24.09 43.74 -26.30
C GLY A 446 -23.12 42.90 -27.14
N PHE A 447 -21.81 43.17 -27.12
CA PHE A 447 -20.78 42.38 -27.82
C PHE A 447 -19.48 42.40 -27.01
N SER A 448 -18.59 41.44 -27.28
CA SER A 448 -17.26 41.42 -26.68
C SER A 448 -16.25 42.24 -27.49
N ALA A 449 -15.20 42.73 -26.84
CA ALA A 449 -14.10 43.44 -27.48
C ALA A 449 -12.74 42.92 -27.00
N VAL A 450 -11.76 42.83 -27.91
CA VAL A 450 -10.37 42.51 -27.55
C VAL A 450 -9.48 43.72 -27.83
N ARG A 451 -8.91 44.30 -26.78
CA ARG A 451 -7.98 45.43 -26.85
C ARG A 451 -6.56 44.91 -26.83
N VAL A 452 -5.81 45.13 -27.91
CA VAL A 452 -4.44 44.61 -28.05
C VAL A 452 -3.45 45.76 -28.01
N SER A 453 -2.34 45.59 -27.29
CA SER A 453 -1.19 46.50 -27.31
C SER A 453 0.08 45.73 -27.59
N VAL A 454 0.91 46.19 -28.53
CA VAL A 454 2.24 45.62 -28.79
C VAL A 454 3.29 46.68 -28.45
N GLN A 455 3.83 46.63 -27.24
CA GLN A 455 4.74 47.63 -26.68
C GLN A 455 5.87 47.97 -27.65
N GLY A 456 6.11 49.26 -27.91
CA GLY A 456 7.20 49.71 -28.78
C GLY A 456 7.00 49.49 -30.29
N LYS A 457 5.87 48.92 -30.74
CA LYS A 457 5.59 48.66 -32.17
C LYS A 457 4.35 49.41 -32.64
N PRO A 458 4.45 50.69 -33.04
CA PRO A 458 3.33 51.40 -33.68
C PRO A 458 3.12 50.90 -35.12
N ASN A 459 1.89 51.00 -35.63
CA ASN A 459 1.50 50.64 -36.99
C ASN A 459 1.72 49.17 -37.40
N LEU A 460 1.93 48.27 -36.44
CA LEU A 460 2.13 46.84 -36.64
C LEU A 460 0.79 46.15 -36.93
N PRO A 461 0.66 45.37 -38.03
CA PRO A 461 -0.50 44.52 -38.26
C PRO A 461 -0.65 43.45 -37.18
N VAL A 462 -1.86 43.29 -36.67
CA VAL A 462 -2.24 42.22 -35.76
C VAL A 462 -3.51 41.59 -36.33
N ARG A 463 -3.54 40.26 -36.38
CA ARG A 463 -4.68 39.46 -36.82
C ARG A 463 -5.39 38.85 -35.61
N ILE A 464 -6.71 38.85 -35.64
CA ILE A 464 -7.53 38.00 -34.76
C ILE A 464 -8.35 37.03 -35.61
N ALA A 465 -8.39 35.75 -35.25
CA ALA A 465 -9.14 34.72 -35.97
C ALA A 465 -9.70 33.66 -35.01
N THR A 466 -10.69 32.87 -35.46
CA THR A 466 -11.21 31.67 -34.76
C THR A 466 -11.45 30.57 -35.79
N ASP A 467 -11.68 29.34 -35.35
CA ASP A 467 -12.06 28.25 -36.25
C ASP A 467 -13.30 28.61 -37.08
N GLY A 468 -13.27 28.32 -38.38
CA GLY A 468 -14.32 28.68 -39.33
C GLY A 468 -14.41 30.16 -39.74
N TRP A 469 -13.57 31.06 -39.20
CA TRP A 469 -13.50 32.47 -39.61
C TRP A 469 -12.04 32.92 -39.79
N GLU A 470 -11.66 33.26 -41.03
CA GLU A 470 -10.28 33.67 -41.39
C GLU A 470 -9.75 34.87 -40.60
N GLY A 471 -10.65 35.63 -39.99
CA GLY A 471 -10.31 36.69 -39.06
C GLY A 471 -10.38 38.08 -39.65
N MET A 472 -9.82 39.04 -38.91
CA MET A 472 -9.58 40.40 -39.41
C MET A 472 -8.23 40.93 -38.92
N VAL A 473 -7.68 41.89 -39.67
CA VAL A 473 -6.40 42.54 -39.34
C VAL A 473 -6.63 43.99 -38.96
N ARG A 474 -6.01 44.45 -37.89
CA ARG A 474 -5.95 45.87 -37.49
C ARG A 474 -4.52 46.25 -37.17
N ARG A 475 -4.23 47.55 -37.12
CA ARG A 475 -2.87 48.07 -36.86
C ARG A 475 -2.78 48.71 -35.48
N THR A 476 -1.67 48.47 -34.77
CA THR A 476 -1.38 49.11 -33.48
C THR A 476 -1.28 50.63 -33.61
N GLY A 477 -1.73 51.37 -32.60
CA GLY A 477 -1.84 52.82 -32.62
C GLY A 477 -3.13 53.37 -33.24
N SER A 478 -4.05 52.49 -33.69
CA SER A 478 -5.38 52.88 -34.18
C SER A 478 -6.36 53.29 -33.07
N LYS A 479 -6.04 52.95 -31.81
CA LYS A 479 -6.80 53.31 -30.62
C LYS A 479 -5.93 54.01 -29.58
N PRO A 480 -5.42 55.23 -29.88
CA PRO A 480 -4.50 55.94 -29.01
C PRO A 480 -5.08 56.22 -27.62
N GLU A 481 -6.40 56.22 -27.46
CA GLU A 481 -7.08 56.35 -26.16
C GLU A 481 -6.73 55.23 -25.14
N TYR A 482 -6.20 54.08 -25.60
CA TYR A 482 -5.74 52.98 -24.74
C TYR A 482 -4.21 52.81 -24.71
N GLY A 483 -3.49 53.78 -25.29
CA GLY A 483 -2.03 53.82 -25.39
C GLY A 483 -1.53 53.90 -26.84
N PRO A 484 -0.30 54.40 -27.06
CA PRO A 484 0.24 54.68 -28.39
C PRO A 484 0.41 53.45 -29.28
N TYR A 485 0.38 52.25 -28.69
CA TYR A 485 0.51 50.97 -29.40
C TYR A 485 -0.78 50.15 -29.40
N ALA A 486 -1.90 50.73 -28.96
CA ALA A 486 -3.13 50.00 -28.81
C ALA A 486 -3.98 49.95 -30.08
N LEU A 487 -4.74 48.87 -30.22
CA LEU A 487 -5.81 48.65 -31.19
C LEU A 487 -6.96 47.92 -30.50
N GLU A 488 -8.13 47.86 -31.14
CA GLU A 488 -9.30 47.15 -30.63
C GLU A 488 -9.98 46.36 -31.73
N PHE A 489 -10.33 45.10 -31.44
CA PHE A 489 -11.22 44.27 -32.25
C PHE A 489 -12.61 44.25 -31.62
N ALA A 490 -13.58 44.77 -32.35
CA ALA A 490 -15.00 44.80 -31.99
C ALA A 490 -15.84 45.03 -33.25
N PRO A 491 -17.11 44.57 -33.28
CA PRO A 491 -17.74 43.68 -32.29
C PRO A 491 -17.29 42.21 -32.46
N LEU A 492 -17.19 41.45 -31.37
CA LEU A 492 -16.90 40.01 -31.37
C LEU A 492 -17.99 39.23 -30.61
N GLY A 493 -18.28 38.03 -31.08
CA GLY A 493 -19.17 37.08 -30.40
C GLY A 493 -18.42 36.24 -29.36
N PRO A 494 -19.12 35.35 -28.64
CA PRO A 494 -18.46 34.35 -27.81
C PRO A 494 -17.71 33.32 -28.66
N GLY A 495 -16.56 32.86 -28.19
CA GLY A 495 -15.68 31.91 -28.89
C GLY A 495 -14.21 32.01 -28.49
N ASP A 496 -13.40 31.09 -29.01
CA ASP A 496 -11.96 31.01 -28.77
C ASP A 496 -11.18 31.67 -29.91
N TYR A 497 -10.56 32.81 -29.62
CA TYR A 497 -9.83 33.60 -30.60
C TYR A 497 -8.32 33.47 -30.45
N VAL A 498 -7.62 33.48 -31.57
CA VAL A 498 -6.15 33.60 -31.64
C VAL A 498 -5.80 35.00 -32.13
N VAL A 499 -4.99 35.72 -31.35
CA VAL A 499 -4.45 37.06 -31.65
C VAL A 499 -2.97 36.92 -31.99
N GLN A 500 -2.59 37.33 -33.20
CA GLN A 500 -1.23 37.16 -33.71
C GLN A 500 -0.70 38.46 -34.33
N PRO A 501 0.31 39.11 -33.72
CA PRO A 501 1.05 40.19 -34.36
C PRO A 501 1.91 39.67 -35.52
N GLU A 502 1.91 40.38 -36.64
CA GLU A 502 2.67 39.96 -37.82
C GLU A 502 4.18 40.09 -37.58
N GLY A 503 4.92 39.02 -37.89
CA GLY A 503 6.38 38.99 -37.80
C GLY A 503 6.94 38.89 -36.37
N LEU A 504 6.09 38.66 -35.36
CA LEU A 504 6.53 38.31 -34.01
C LEU A 504 6.24 36.82 -33.76
N ASP A 505 7.21 36.08 -33.23
CA ASP A 505 7.07 34.67 -32.88
C ASP A 505 6.34 34.51 -31.53
N VAL A 506 5.11 35.05 -31.46
CA VAL A 506 4.25 35.04 -30.28
C VAL A 506 2.78 35.16 -30.70
N GLU A 507 1.89 34.44 -30.00
CA GLU A 507 0.45 34.53 -30.17
C GLU A 507 -0.26 34.57 -28.80
N ALA A 508 -1.47 35.12 -28.76
CA ALA A 508 -2.35 35.07 -27.59
C ALA A 508 -3.59 34.25 -27.91
N ARG A 509 -4.02 33.39 -26.99
CA ARG A 509 -5.34 32.73 -27.05
C ARG A 509 -6.28 33.42 -26.06
N VAL A 510 -7.47 33.78 -26.54
CA VAL A 510 -8.47 34.53 -25.79
C VAL A 510 -9.81 33.83 -25.90
N ALA A 511 -10.33 33.33 -24.78
CA ALA A 511 -11.69 32.83 -24.69
C ALA A 511 -12.63 33.98 -24.34
N LEU A 512 -13.72 34.15 -25.10
CA LEU A 512 -14.77 35.15 -24.82
C LEU A 512 -16.09 34.45 -24.54
N GLU A 513 -16.69 34.74 -23.38
CA GLU A 513 -18.02 34.22 -22.97
C GLU A 513 -19.18 35.11 -23.45
N GLY A 514 -18.87 36.29 -23.99
CA GLY A 514 -19.83 37.29 -24.47
C GLY A 514 -19.97 38.49 -23.53
N GLY A 515 -20.11 39.69 -24.09
CA GLY A 515 -20.35 40.92 -23.32
C GLY A 515 -19.18 41.37 -22.44
N GLN A 516 -17.94 41.05 -22.81
CA GLN A 516 -16.75 41.35 -22.02
C GLN A 516 -15.64 42.02 -22.85
N ILE A 517 -14.72 42.71 -22.18
CA ILE A 517 -13.54 43.33 -22.75
C ILE A 517 -12.32 42.59 -22.23
N VAL A 518 -11.52 42.01 -23.13
CA VAL A 518 -10.25 41.39 -22.78
C VAL A 518 -9.11 42.25 -23.30
N ARG A 519 -8.09 42.47 -22.48
CA ARG A 519 -6.86 43.18 -22.85
C ARG A 519 -5.73 42.20 -23.08
N VAL A 520 -5.07 42.31 -24.23
CA VAL A 520 -3.89 41.51 -24.61
C VAL A 520 -2.70 42.45 -24.77
N VAL A 521 -1.63 42.22 -24.02
CA VAL A 521 -0.43 43.05 -24.06
C VAL A 521 0.76 42.17 -24.45
N PHE A 522 1.37 42.48 -25.59
CA PHE A 522 2.65 41.91 -26.01
C PHE A 522 3.76 42.88 -25.62
N HIS A 523 4.80 42.39 -24.93
CA HIS A 523 5.94 43.20 -24.52
C HIS A 523 7.28 42.48 -24.78
N PRO A 524 8.38 43.21 -25.02
CA PRO A 524 9.70 42.60 -25.13
C PRO A 524 10.05 41.82 -23.87
N ALA A 525 10.61 40.62 -24.03
CA ALA A 525 11.26 39.90 -22.95
C ALA A 525 12.51 40.72 -22.55
N GLY A 526 12.53 41.22 -21.30
CA GLY A 526 13.61 42.05 -20.76
C GLY A 526 13.17 43.41 -20.21
N GLU A 527 11.98 43.92 -20.53
CA GLU A 527 11.42 45.10 -19.86
C GLU A 527 10.50 44.67 -18.72
N LYS A 528 10.91 44.92 -17.47
CA LYS A 528 10.05 44.80 -16.29
C LYS A 528 8.90 45.81 -16.42
N PRO A 529 7.63 45.41 -16.25
CA PRO A 529 6.52 46.34 -16.17
C PRO A 529 6.74 47.33 -15.03
N GLU A 530 6.61 48.63 -15.31
CA GLU A 530 6.65 49.69 -14.31
C GLU A 530 5.48 49.50 -13.34
N ALA A 531 5.79 49.16 -12.08
CA ALA A 531 4.79 48.91 -11.06
C ALA A 531 4.09 50.23 -10.66
N PRO A 532 2.76 50.22 -10.41
CA PRO A 532 2.08 51.39 -9.84
C PRO A 532 2.67 51.74 -8.46
N PRO A 533 2.62 53.01 -8.03
CA PRO A 533 3.21 53.43 -6.76
C PRO A 533 2.55 52.67 -5.59
N GLU A 534 3.40 52.04 -4.79
CA GLU A 534 3.07 51.21 -3.64
C GLU A 534 2.32 52.04 -2.56
N PRO A 535 1.22 51.54 -1.96
CA PRO A 535 0.63 52.19 -0.80
C PRO A 535 1.58 52.10 0.40
N ALA A 536 1.67 53.19 1.17
CA ALA A 536 2.58 53.35 2.30
C ALA A 536 2.49 52.19 3.33
N PRO A 537 3.61 51.80 3.97
CA PRO A 537 3.65 50.65 4.86
C PRO A 537 2.79 50.86 6.11
N ALA A 538 1.85 49.93 6.34
CA ALA A 538 1.14 49.81 7.61
C ALA A 538 1.94 48.94 8.59
N GLN A 539 1.95 49.35 9.86
CA GLN A 539 2.88 48.96 10.90
C GLN A 539 2.13 48.26 12.04
N SER A 540 2.21 46.93 12.13
CA SER A 540 1.59 46.16 13.22
C SER A 540 2.30 46.43 14.56
N ARG A 541 1.61 46.19 15.67
CA ARG A 541 2.14 46.35 17.04
C ARG A 541 1.95 45.08 17.87
N VAL A 542 2.99 44.66 18.58
CA VAL A 542 2.93 43.57 19.56
C VAL A 542 3.11 44.17 20.94
N GLU A 543 2.13 44.01 21.82
CA GLU A 543 2.20 44.45 23.22
C GLU A 543 1.86 43.31 24.19
N GLY A 544 2.37 43.39 25.42
CA GLY A 544 2.08 42.40 26.45
C GLY A 544 2.47 42.85 27.85
N VAL A 545 2.06 42.05 28.84
CA VAL A 545 2.37 42.26 30.25
C VAL A 545 2.93 40.98 30.84
N ILE A 546 4.08 41.08 31.50
CA ILE A 546 4.74 39.99 32.20
C ILE A 546 4.46 40.15 33.70
N ALA A 547 3.69 39.23 34.27
CA ALA A 547 3.38 39.26 35.70
C ALA A 547 4.67 39.19 36.52
N ARG A 548 4.90 40.19 37.40
CA ARG A 548 6.14 40.36 38.17
C ARG A 548 7.41 40.46 37.31
N GLY A 549 7.28 40.91 36.07
CA GLY A 549 8.38 40.96 35.10
C GLY A 549 9.06 42.32 34.95
N ALA A 550 9.05 43.17 35.98
CA ALA A 550 9.67 44.48 35.88
C ALA A 550 11.16 44.37 35.55
N GLY A 551 11.61 45.04 34.48
CA GLY A 551 12.98 44.99 33.99
C GLY A 551 13.36 43.71 33.25
N MET A 552 12.43 42.78 32.99
CA MET A 552 12.74 41.56 32.23
C MET A 552 13.00 41.87 30.76
N ARG A 553 13.98 41.16 30.19
CA ARG A 553 14.32 41.28 28.77
C ARG A 553 13.31 40.54 27.90
N VAL A 554 12.87 41.20 26.83
CA VAL A 554 11.93 40.67 25.84
C VAL A 554 12.54 40.80 24.45
N ILE A 555 12.57 39.70 23.71
CA ILE A 555 13.15 39.63 22.36
C ILE A 555 12.05 39.24 21.37
N LEU A 556 11.99 39.91 20.22
CA LEU A 556 11.12 39.57 19.11
C LEU A 556 11.96 39.30 17.86
N ALA A 557 11.99 38.06 17.40
CA ALA A 557 12.62 37.67 16.14
C ALA A 557 11.59 37.67 15.01
N GLY A 558 11.89 38.30 13.88
CA GLY A 558 11.01 38.42 12.71
C GLY A 558 11.36 37.47 11.57
N PRO A 559 10.55 37.46 10.50
CA PRO A 559 10.58 36.48 9.43
C PRO A 559 11.83 36.57 8.53
N GLU A 560 12.47 37.74 8.46
CA GLU A 560 13.70 37.99 7.68
C GLU A 560 14.95 37.93 8.57
N GLY A 561 14.83 37.36 9.78
CA GLY A 561 15.93 37.24 10.74
C GLY A 561 16.24 38.52 11.52
N GLN A 562 15.41 39.57 11.39
CA GLN A 562 15.52 40.75 12.24
C GLN A 562 15.23 40.40 13.71
N VAL A 563 16.03 40.92 14.63
CA VAL A 563 15.83 40.72 16.07
C VAL A 563 15.68 42.08 16.74
N ARG A 564 14.57 42.28 17.44
CA ARG A 564 14.31 43.47 18.26
C ARG A 564 14.31 43.09 19.72
N GLU A 565 14.83 43.96 20.57
CA GLU A 565 14.90 43.77 22.02
C GLU A 565 14.27 44.96 22.74
N THR A 566 13.57 44.69 23.83
CA THR A 566 13.07 45.70 24.77
C THR A 566 13.09 45.15 26.19
N PHE A 567 12.87 46.03 27.18
CA PHE A 567 12.74 45.66 28.58
C PHE A 567 11.35 46.02 29.07
N ALA A 568 10.76 45.12 29.88
CA ALA A 568 9.50 45.39 30.50
C ALA A 568 9.61 46.52 31.55
N ASP A 569 8.64 47.43 31.57
CA ASP A 569 8.63 48.60 32.46
C ASP A 569 8.42 48.22 33.94
N GLY A 570 8.29 49.22 34.82
CA GLY A 570 8.05 49.01 36.26
C GLY A 570 6.76 48.24 36.60
N GLU A 571 5.82 48.12 35.66
CA GLU A 571 4.59 47.34 35.77
C GLU A 571 4.65 46.00 34.99
N GLY A 572 5.79 45.70 34.35
CA GLY A 572 5.98 44.49 33.56
C GLY A 572 5.47 44.60 32.11
N ARG A 573 5.16 45.79 31.60
CA ARG A 573 4.61 45.98 30.24
C ARG A 573 5.71 46.15 29.21
N PHE A 574 5.50 45.62 28.01
CA PHE A 574 6.41 45.79 26.87
C PHE A 574 5.63 46.00 25.56
N ALA A 575 6.26 46.64 24.58
CA ALA A 575 5.72 46.79 23.24
C ALA A 575 6.80 46.80 22.16
N PHE A 576 6.45 46.28 20.97
CA PHE A 576 7.16 46.39 19.72
C PHE A 576 6.24 47.02 18.68
N GLU A 577 6.69 48.08 18.03
CA GLU A 577 5.91 48.83 17.06
C GLU A 577 6.55 48.71 15.67
N GLU A 578 5.86 49.15 14.63
CA GLU A 578 6.43 49.17 13.29
C GLU A 578 6.81 47.79 12.72
N LEU A 579 5.93 46.80 12.93
CA LEU A 579 6.16 45.43 12.51
C LEU A 579 5.45 45.11 11.19
N PRO A 580 6.18 44.77 10.12
CA PRO A 580 5.60 44.24 8.89
C PRO A 580 4.77 42.98 9.13
N ALA A 581 3.89 42.66 8.18
CA ALA A 581 3.22 41.36 8.15
C ALA A 581 4.26 40.23 8.14
N GLY A 582 3.98 39.14 8.86
CA GLY A 582 4.83 37.96 8.87
C GLY A 582 4.83 37.22 10.20
N ASP A 583 5.62 36.16 10.24
CA ASP A 583 5.74 35.29 11.42
C ASP A 583 6.89 35.76 12.32
N TYR A 584 6.57 35.96 13.60
CA TYR A 584 7.48 36.41 14.64
C TYR A 584 7.57 35.40 15.78
N GLN A 585 8.70 35.39 16.47
CA GLN A 585 8.93 34.63 17.69
C GLN A 585 9.27 35.58 18.85
N LEU A 586 8.36 35.71 19.80
CA LEU A 586 8.56 36.44 21.05
C LEU A 586 9.29 35.52 22.05
N ARG A 587 10.36 36.00 22.69
CA ARG A 587 11.19 35.25 23.64
C ARG A 587 11.44 36.05 24.91
N LEU A 588 11.34 35.37 26.05
CA LEU A 588 11.78 35.84 27.37
C LEU A 588 12.99 34.98 27.78
N PRO A 589 14.21 35.35 27.37
CA PRO A 589 15.39 34.51 27.55
C PRO A 589 15.69 34.19 29.02
N ASP A 590 15.34 35.10 29.93
CA ASP A 590 15.66 34.97 31.36
C ASP A 590 14.82 33.88 32.06
N ILE A 591 13.76 33.39 31.41
CA ILE A 591 12.89 32.31 31.90
C ILE A 591 12.64 31.21 30.84
N ASP A 592 13.45 31.20 29.77
CA ASP A 592 13.37 30.24 28.66
C ASP A 592 11.95 30.04 28.09
N LEU A 593 11.21 31.14 27.91
CA LEU A 593 9.87 31.12 27.31
C LEU A 593 9.91 31.66 25.88
N ALA A 594 9.24 30.96 24.95
CA ALA A 594 9.09 31.41 23.56
C ALA A 594 7.64 31.22 23.07
N ARG A 595 7.14 32.17 22.27
CA ARG A 595 5.79 32.17 21.69
C ARG A 595 5.84 32.63 20.23
N ALA A 596 5.19 31.88 19.34
CA ALA A 596 5.01 32.27 17.95
C ALA A 596 3.81 33.24 17.79
N LEU A 597 3.95 34.20 16.89
CA LEU A 597 2.97 35.23 16.56
C LEU A 597 2.94 35.38 15.04
N THR A 598 1.75 35.52 14.44
CA THR A 598 1.60 35.87 13.02
C THR A 598 0.92 37.23 12.94
N LEU A 599 1.56 38.19 12.28
CA LEU A 599 1.05 39.55 12.10
C LEU A 599 0.58 39.74 10.66
N ASP A 600 -0.55 40.41 10.48
CA ASP A 600 -1.19 40.63 9.18
C ASP A 600 -0.78 41.97 8.52
N GLY A 601 0.12 42.72 9.15
CA GLY A 601 0.58 44.04 8.66
C GLY A 601 -0.38 45.18 9.01
N LYS A 602 -1.42 44.93 9.82
CA LYS A 602 -2.40 45.93 10.24
C LYS A 602 -2.24 46.21 11.75
N ARG A 603 -2.54 47.45 12.17
CA ARG A 603 -2.33 47.91 13.55
C ARG A 603 -3.31 47.27 14.53
#